data_AF-K2BS44-F1
#
_entry.id   AF-K2BS44-F1
#
_cell.length_a   1.000
_cell.length_b   1.000
_cell.length_c   1.000
_cell.angle_alpha   90.00
_cell.angle_beta   90.00
_cell.angle_gamma   90.00
#
_symmetry.space_group_name_H-M   'P 1'
#
loop_
_entity.id
_entity.type
_entity.pdbx_description
1 polymer ?
#
loop_
_entity_poly.entity_id
_entity_poly.type
_entity_poly.pdbx_seq_one_letter_code
_entity_poly.pdbx_strand_id
1 'polypeptide(L)'
;AGMLMDRYGPRGILSAGALVVCLGSFIFSSASSVAMALLGRVLMGGGSAFAFVGCLNIISIWFPKRQFAFMAAVVETAGVIGAIIGNFWLAHFIEKTGWRNCMMIAGIIAAILSVFLYSIVRNSPRKKSSRVNVDHFSLRENFKPILCNSLVWVNGTYSGLMFGIVTVFIALWAIPFFETSRHIDLVNATLIACALYGGIAIGGPIIGWVDGRTHWRRCIMIFNAFCASLLLFIIIFDTQLSLSITALLLFLTGVCASSYVLTFAIANDLSSPENRATCIGFTNMLCVVFAPILQPFIGFLITHLSMPNHFEWAVSVVPVSLIVAGVIGFFLPQK
;
A
#
# COMPACT_ATOMS: atom_id res chain seq x y z
N ALA A 1 7.23 11.95 -4.71
CA ALA A 1 6.24 11.69 -5.77
C ALA A 1 5.22 12.81 -5.94
N GLY A 2 4.34 13.05 -4.96
CA GLY A 2 3.22 14.00 -5.06
C GLY A 2 3.59 15.40 -5.55
N MET A 3 4.56 16.07 -4.91
CA MET A 3 4.98 17.43 -5.30
C MET A 3 5.41 17.55 -6.77
N LEU A 4 6.12 16.53 -7.28
CA LEU A 4 6.56 16.51 -8.67
C LEU A 4 5.37 16.32 -9.62
N MET A 5 4.36 15.55 -9.21
CA MET A 5 3.14 15.36 -10.01
C MET A 5 2.27 16.59 -10.04
N ASP A 6 2.09 17.28 -8.91
CA ASP A 6 1.36 18.55 -8.86
C ASP A 6 2.01 19.58 -9.80
N ARG A 7 3.35 19.65 -9.85
CA ARG A 7 4.10 20.57 -10.71
C ARG A 7 4.10 20.17 -12.19
N TYR A 8 4.67 19.01 -12.51
CA TYR A 8 4.98 18.61 -13.88
C TYR A 8 3.85 17.82 -14.57
N GLY A 9 2.85 17.40 -13.80
CA GLY A 9 1.77 16.54 -14.29
C GLY A 9 2.15 15.05 -14.33
N PRO A 10 1.15 14.16 -14.45
CA PRO A 10 1.37 12.72 -14.31
C PRO A 10 2.15 12.10 -15.47
N ARG A 11 2.01 12.60 -16.71
CA ARG A 11 2.62 11.98 -17.91
C ARG A 11 4.14 11.84 -17.80
N GLY A 12 4.84 12.97 -17.61
CA GLY A 12 6.30 12.98 -17.56
C GLY A 12 6.84 12.29 -16.31
N ILE A 13 6.18 12.47 -15.17
CA ILE A 13 6.64 11.94 -13.89
C ILE A 13 6.45 10.42 -13.79
N LEU A 14 5.35 9.86 -14.29
CA LEU A 14 5.15 8.41 -14.34
C LEU A 14 6.17 7.72 -15.24
N SER A 15 6.42 8.28 -16.43
CA SER A 15 7.44 7.76 -17.35
C SER A 15 8.84 7.86 -16.77
N ALA A 16 9.20 8.99 -16.14
CA ALA A 16 10.48 9.14 -15.46
C ALA A 16 10.63 8.15 -14.31
N GLY A 17 9.58 7.96 -13.50
CA GLY A 17 9.58 6.95 -12.43
C GLY A 17 9.84 5.54 -12.96
N ALA A 18 9.18 5.14 -14.05
CA ALA A 18 9.40 3.85 -14.70
C ALA A 18 10.84 3.70 -15.26
N LEU A 19 11.45 4.78 -15.79
CA LEU A 19 12.86 4.76 -16.20
C LEU A 19 13.80 4.60 -15.01
N VAL A 20 13.51 5.25 -13.88
CA VAL A 20 14.30 5.09 -12.66
C VAL A 20 14.21 3.63 -12.15
N VAL A 21 13.04 3.00 -12.23
CA VAL A 21 12.91 1.55 -11.95
C VAL A 21 13.75 0.72 -12.90
N CYS A 22 13.71 1.01 -14.21
CA CYS A 22 14.53 0.33 -15.21
C CYS A 22 16.03 0.40 -14.86
N LEU A 23 16.54 1.60 -14.60
CA LEU A 23 17.94 1.81 -14.21
C LEU A 23 18.29 1.08 -12.91
N GLY A 24 17.41 1.15 -11.91
CA GLY A 24 17.58 0.42 -10.64
C GLY A 24 17.64 -1.09 -10.84
N SER A 25 16.78 -1.64 -11.70
CA SER A 25 16.77 -3.08 -12.03
C SER A 25 18.04 -3.53 -12.75
N PHE A 26 18.61 -2.71 -13.65
CA PHE A 26 19.88 -3.02 -14.32
C PHE A 26 21.08 -2.92 -13.38
N ILE A 27 21.10 -1.93 -12.47
CA ILE A 27 22.13 -1.85 -11.43
C ILE A 27 22.03 -3.05 -10.49
N PHE A 28 20.80 -3.44 -10.11
CA PHE A 28 20.59 -4.59 -9.23
C PHE A 28 20.99 -5.91 -9.90
N SER A 29 20.66 -6.11 -11.18
CA SER A 29 21.01 -7.35 -11.91
C SER A 29 22.52 -7.51 -12.12
N SER A 30 23.25 -6.40 -12.27
CA SER A 30 24.70 -6.35 -12.45
C SER A 30 25.49 -6.24 -11.14
N ALA A 31 24.82 -6.32 -9.98
CA ALA A 31 25.45 -6.09 -8.70
C ALA A 31 26.56 -7.13 -8.38
N SER A 32 27.77 -6.61 -8.17
CA SER A 32 28.96 -7.34 -7.68
C SER A 32 29.23 -7.12 -6.19
N SER A 33 28.57 -6.15 -5.57
CA SER A 33 28.67 -5.84 -4.14
C SER A 33 27.29 -5.58 -3.53
N VAL A 34 27.19 -5.76 -2.22
CA VAL A 34 25.95 -5.47 -1.46
C VAL A 34 25.56 -3.99 -1.60
N ALA A 35 26.53 -3.07 -1.58
CA ALA A 35 26.27 -1.64 -1.75
C ALA A 35 25.62 -1.32 -3.11
N MET A 36 26.10 -1.95 -4.19
CA MET A 36 25.51 -1.81 -5.53
C MET A 36 24.09 -2.37 -5.60
N ALA A 37 23.86 -3.53 -4.96
CA ALA A 37 22.53 -4.12 -4.86
C ALA A 37 21.56 -3.20 -4.08
N LEU A 38 22.02 -2.61 -2.97
CA LEU A 38 21.22 -1.67 -2.18
C LEU A 38 20.89 -0.40 -2.98
N LEU A 39 21.85 0.16 -3.73
CA LEU A 39 21.61 1.30 -4.60
C LEU A 39 20.54 0.97 -5.66
N GLY A 40 20.64 -0.20 -6.30
CA GLY A 40 19.62 -0.67 -7.24
C GLY A 40 18.23 -0.75 -6.60
N ARG A 41 18.11 -1.31 -5.39
CA ARG A 41 16.85 -1.39 -4.63
C ARG A 41 16.29 -0.01 -4.26
N VAL A 42 17.15 0.93 -3.85
CA VAL A 42 16.74 2.31 -3.53
C VAL A 42 16.17 2.99 -4.78
N LEU A 43 16.79 2.84 -5.94
CA LEU A 43 16.29 3.39 -7.20
C LEU A 43 14.96 2.74 -7.61
N MET A 44 14.86 1.41 -7.53
CA MET A 44 13.60 0.70 -7.82
C MET A 44 12.46 1.18 -6.91
N GLY A 45 12.71 1.34 -5.60
CA GLY A 45 11.73 1.89 -4.65
C GLY A 45 11.39 3.35 -4.91
N GLY A 46 12.39 4.19 -5.18
CA GLY A 46 12.21 5.60 -5.50
C GLY A 46 11.39 5.83 -6.77
N GLY A 47 11.62 5.03 -7.81
CA GLY A 47 10.87 5.06 -9.06
C GLY A 47 9.44 4.51 -8.92
N SER A 48 9.25 3.44 -8.16
CA SER A 48 7.92 2.85 -7.94
C SER A 48 7.00 3.73 -7.08
N ALA A 49 7.56 4.59 -6.22
CA ALA A 49 6.81 5.54 -5.40
C ALA A 49 5.88 6.49 -6.20
N PHE A 50 6.14 6.67 -7.50
CA PHE A 50 5.31 7.48 -8.39
C PHE A 50 4.10 6.75 -8.94
N ALA A 51 4.13 5.42 -9.02
CA ALA A 51 3.10 4.64 -9.72
C ALA A 51 1.73 4.79 -9.03
N PHE A 52 1.64 4.41 -7.76
CA PHE A 52 0.37 4.45 -7.03
C PHE A 52 -0.13 5.88 -6.82
N VAL A 53 0.72 6.78 -6.34
CA VAL A 53 0.38 8.21 -6.14
C VAL A 53 -0.04 8.86 -7.46
N GLY A 54 0.54 8.47 -8.59
CA GLY A 54 0.17 8.96 -9.91
C GLY A 54 -1.16 8.48 -10.41
N CYS A 55 -1.48 7.20 -10.21
CA CYS A 55 -2.82 6.70 -10.51
C CYS A 55 -3.88 7.46 -9.69
N LEU A 56 -3.65 7.67 -8.40
CA LEU A 56 -4.55 8.44 -7.55
C LEU A 56 -4.67 9.91 -7.98
N ASN A 57 -3.55 10.54 -8.39
CA ASN A 57 -3.60 11.89 -8.94
C ASN A 57 -4.44 11.96 -10.22
N ILE A 58 -4.25 11.02 -11.16
CA ILE A 58 -5.06 10.92 -12.38
C ILE A 58 -6.54 10.76 -12.00
N ILE A 59 -6.87 9.87 -11.06
CA ILE A 59 -8.24 9.68 -10.58
C ILE A 59 -8.82 10.98 -10.02
N SER A 60 -8.06 11.71 -9.20
CA SER A 60 -8.50 12.99 -8.59
C SER A 60 -8.82 14.09 -9.61
N ILE A 61 -8.27 13.98 -10.82
CA ILE A 61 -8.39 14.96 -11.90
C ILE A 61 -9.52 14.57 -12.85
N TRP A 62 -9.62 13.30 -13.21
CA TRP A 62 -10.48 12.83 -14.30
C TRP A 62 -11.82 12.27 -13.83
N PHE A 63 -11.93 11.87 -12.56
CA PHE A 63 -13.16 11.27 -12.02
C PHE A 63 -13.84 12.19 -11.00
N PRO A 64 -15.18 12.13 -10.89
CA PRO A 64 -15.92 12.82 -9.84
C PRO A 64 -15.45 12.37 -8.45
N LYS A 65 -15.44 13.30 -7.48
CA LYS A 65 -15.05 13.01 -6.07
C LYS A 65 -15.78 11.80 -5.48
N ARG A 66 -17.07 11.61 -5.78
CA ARG A 66 -17.88 10.47 -5.31
C ARG A 66 -17.38 9.11 -5.80
N GLN A 67 -16.67 9.07 -6.92
CA GLN A 67 -16.12 7.84 -7.51
C GLN A 67 -14.64 7.63 -7.14
N PHE A 68 -14.00 8.59 -6.47
CA PHE A 68 -12.57 8.54 -6.17
C PHE A 68 -12.19 7.30 -5.38
N ALA A 69 -12.88 7.03 -4.26
CA ALA A 69 -12.59 5.90 -3.39
C ALA A 69 -12.73 4.55 -4.13
N PHE A 70 -13.78 4.41 -4.94
CA PHE A 70 -13.99 3.23 -5.76
C PHE A 70 -12.86 3.04 -6.79
N MET A 71 -12.51 4.08 -7.54
CA MET A 71 -11.45 3.99 -8.56
C MET A 71 -10.06 3.77 -7.94
N ALA A 72 -9.80 4.36 -6.78
CA ALA A 72 -8.58 4.12 -6.01
C ALA A 72 -8.48 2.64 -5.62
N ALA A 73 -9.58 2.06 -5.13
CA ALA A 73 -9.63 0.64 -4.79
C ALA A 73 -9.46 -0.27 -6.01
N VAL A 74 -10.04 0.09 -7.16
CA VAL A 74 -9.84 -0.69 -8.41
C VAL A 74 -8.37 -0.70 -8.83
N VAL A 75 -7.69 0.45 -8.74
CA VAL A 75 -6.24 0.54 -9.02
C VAL A 75 -5.44 -0.34 -8.06
N GLU A 76 -5.80 -0.35 -6.79
CA GLU A 76 -5.15 -1.17 -5.79
C GLU A 76 -5.37 -2.67 -6.03
N THR A 77 -6.61 -3.07 -6.30
CA THR A 77 -6.96 -4.45 -6.68
C THR A 77 -6.14 -4.91 -7.88
N ALA A 78 -6.01 -4.06 -8.91
CA ALA A 78 -5.16 -4.35 -10.07
C ALA A 78 -3.68 -4.52 -9.68
N GLY A 79 -3.19 -3.72 -8.73
CA GLY A 79 -1.85 -3.84 -8.16
C GLY A 79 -1.63 -5.16 -7.42
N VAL A 80 -2.57 -5.57 -6.58
CA VAL A 80 -2.53 -6.85 -5.85
C VAL A 80 -2.53 -8.04 -6.82
N ILE A 81 -3.42 -8.04 -7.81
CA ILE A 81 -3.45 -9.08 -8.85
C ILE A 81 -2.12 -9.12 -9.61
N GLY A 82 -1.58 -7.95 -9.98
CA GLY A 82 -0.27 -7.85 -10.62
C GLY A 82 0.86 -8.43 -9.76
N ALA A 83 0.84 -8.20 -8.45
CA ALA A 83 1.82 -8.77 -7.51
C ALA A 83 1.72 -10.29 -7.41
N ILE A 84 0.50 -10.85 -7.34
CA ILE A 84 0.27 -12.30 -7.29
C ILE A 84 0.79 -12.97 -8.56
N ILE A 85 0.37 -12.46 -9.72
CA ILE A 85 0.81 -12.98 -11.03
C ILE A 85 2.33 -12.82 -11.16
N GLY A 86 2.86 -11.65 -10.82
CA GLY A 86 4.29 -11.36 -10.87
C GLY A 86 5.13 -12.31 -10.04
N ASN A 87 4.75 -12.55 -8.77
CA ASN A 87 5.48 -13.46 -7.88
C ASN A 87 5.46 -14.91 -8.38
N PHE A 88 4.30 -15.38 -8.86
CA PHE A 88 4.18 -16.75 -9.39
C PHE A 88 5.11 -16.99 -10.58
N TRP A 89 5.08 -16.10 -11.58
CA TRP A 89 5.96 -16.24 -12.74
C TRP A 89 7.42 -16.02 -12.40
N LEU A 90 7.71 -15.04 -11.54
CA LEU A 90 9.08 -14.71 -11.14
C LEU A 90 9.77 -15.90 -10.47
N ALA A 91 9.09 -16.61 -9.57
CA ALA A 91 9.65 -17.81 -8.93
C ALA A 91 10.07 -18.87 -9.96
N HIS A 92 9.19 -19.19 -10.91
CA HIS A 92 9.47 -20.16 -11.99
C HIS A 92 10.61 -19.73 -12.91
N PHE A 93 10.73 -18.43 -13.21
CA PHE A 93 11.82 -17.91 -14.04
C PHE A 93 13.16 -17.89 -13.30
N ILE A 94 13.15 -17.61 -11.98
CA ILE A 94 14.36 -17.61 -11.15
C ILE A 94 14.97 -19.01 -11.12
N GLU A 95 14.17 -20.06 -10.96
CA GLU A 95 14.67 -21.45 -10.96
C GLU A 95 15.39 -21.82 -12.26
N LYS A 96 14.89 -21.34 -13.41
CA LYS A 96 15.44 -21.68 -14.73
C LYS A 96 16.61 -20.82 -15.18
N THR A 97 16.56 -19.52 -14.88
CA THR A 97 17.46 -18.52 -15.49
C THR A 97 18.26 -17.71 -14.48
N GLY A 98 17.99 -17.89 -13.18
CA GLY A 98 18.61 -17.13 -12.10
C GLY A 98 18.06 -15.71 -11.95
N TRP A 99 18.13 -15.19 -10.73
CA TRP A 99 17.56 -13.89 -10.38
C TRP A 99 18.12 -12.70 -11.17
N ARG A 100 19.39 -12.75 -11.60
CA ARG A 100 20.02 -11.67 -12.37
C ARG A 100 19.33 -11.45 -13.71
N ASN A 101 19.08 -12.54 -14.45
CA ASN A 101 18.40 -12.47 -15.75
C ASN A 101 16.95 -12.01 -15.59
N CYS A 102 16.25 -12.50 -14.55
CA CYS A 102 14.89 -12.05 -14.26
C CYS A 102 14.83 -10.53 -14.01
N MET A 103 15.78 -9.99 -13.25
CA MET A 103 15.84 -8.56 -12.95
C MET A 103 16.22 -7.72 -14.18
N MET A 104 17.07 -8.26 -15.07
CA MET A 104 17.35 -7.63 -16.37
C MET A 104 16.08 -7.55 -17.23
N ILE A 105 15.32 -8.65 -17.34
CA ILE A 105 14.05 -8.67 -18.09
C ILE A 105 13.05 -7.68 -17.48
N ALA A 106 12.94 -7.64 -16.15
CA ALA A 106 12.08 -6.67 -15.47
C ALA A 106 12.48 -5.21 -15.78
N GLY A 107 13.78 -4.92 -15.89
CA GLY A 107 14.27 -3.61 -16.33
C GLY A 107 13.83 -3.26 -17.76
N ILE A 108 13.93 -4.20 -18.69
CA ILE A 108 13.47 -4.03 -20.08
C ILE A 108 11.95 -3.76 -20.11
N ILE A 109 11.17 -4.52 -19.36
CA ILE A 109 9.71 -4.30 -19.24
C ILE A 109 9.42 -2.90 -18.68
N ALA A 110 10.16 -2.44 -17.67
CA ALA A 110 10.01 -1.10 -17.12
C ALA A 110 10.36 0.01 -18.14
N ALA A 111 11.36 -0.21 -19.00
CA ALA A 111 11.69 0.70 -20.10
C ALA A 111 10.54 0.79 -21.12
N ILE A 112 10.02 -0.36 -21.54
CA ILE A 112 8.87 -0.45 -22.45
C ILE A 112 7.65 0.26 -21.83
N LEU A 113 7.38 0.00 -20.56
CA LEU A 113 6.29 0.63 -19.81
C LEU A 113 6.46 2.15 -19.75
N SER A 114 7.68 2.67 -19.58
CA SER A 114 7.93 4.11 -19.60
C SER A 114 7.50 4.76 -20.92
N VAL A 115 7.84 4.13 -22.06
CA VAL A 115 7.46 4.60 -23.40
C VAL A 115 5.93 4.57 -23.57
N PHE A 116 5.27 3.50 -23.12
CA PHE A 116 3.81 3.40 -23.16
C PHE A 116 3.14 4.45 -22.28
N LEU A 117 3.62 4.64 -21.04
CA LEU A 117 3.11 5.67 -20.14
C LEU A 117 3.26 7.06 -20.77
N TYR A 118 4.40 7.32 -21.42
CA TYR A 118 4.61 8.61 -22.08
C TYR A 118 3.67 8.79 -23.26
N SER A 119 3.34 7.73 -23.99
CA SER A 119 2.52 7.81 -25.20
C SER A 119 1.02 7.89 -24.91
N ILE A 120 0.57 7.17 -23.88
CA ILE A 120 -0.86 6.99 -23.56
C ILE A 120 -1.34 8.00 -22.52
N VAL A 121 -0.56 8.27 -21.46
CA VAL A 121 -1.01 9.11 -20.35
C VAL A 121 -1.10 10.57 -20.82
N ARG A 122 -2.28 11.16 -20.66
CA ARG A 122 -2.52 12.57 -20.99
C ARG A 122 -2.48 13.42 -19.73
N ASN A 123 -1.80 14.56 -19.81
CA ASN A 123 -1.94 15.60 -18.80
C ASN A 123 -3.35 16.21 -18.89
N SER A 124 -3.89 16.65 -17.75
CA SER A 124 -5.25 17.21 -17.67
C SER A 124 -5.50 18.32 -18.71
N PRO A 125 -6.68 18.35 -19.36
CA PRO A 125 -7.08 19.46 -20.22
C PRO A 125 -7.27 20.79 -19.45
N ARG A 126 -7.36 20.76 -18.11
CA ARG A 126 -7.56 21.95 -17.26
C ARG A 126 -6.35 22.89 -17.23
N LYS A 127 -5.18 22.49 -17.75
CA LYS A 127 -3.94 23.29 -17.79
C LYS A 127 -3.91 24.43 -18.84
N LYS A 128 -5.04 24.79 -19.48
CA LYS A 128 -5.11 25.98 -20.35
C LYS A 128 -5.50 27.29 -19.62
N SER A 129 -6.00 27.25 -18.38
CA SER A 129 -6.48 28.49 -17.71
C SER A 129 -5.64 28.99 -16.52
N SER A 130 -4.55 28.32 -16.15
CA SER A 130 -3.60 28.88 -15.18
C SER A 130 -2.19 28.49 -15.57
N ARG A 131 -1.54 29.37 -16.34
CA ARG A 131 -0.11 29.58 -16.16
C ARG A 131 0.05 30.02 -14.70
N VAL A 132 0.24 29.07 -13.79
CA VAL A 132 0.76 29.38 -12.46
C VAL A 132 2.04 30.17 -12.73
N ASN A 133 2.10 31.42 -12.26
CA ASN A 133 3.30 32.23 -12.29
C ASN A 133 4.46 31.35 -11.81
N VAL A 134 5.38 31.07 -12.72
CA VAL A 134 6.47 30.11 -12.53
C VAL A 134 7.46 30.62 -11.47
N ASP A 135 7.32 31.87 -11.05
CA ASP A 135 8.27 32.60 -10.22
C ASP A 135 8.15 32.38 -8.69
N HIS A 136 7.09 31.72 -8.20
CA HIS A 136 6.90 31.50 -6.74
C HIS A 136 6.50 30.08 -6.31
N PHE A 137 6.84 29.03 -7.07
CA PHE A 137 6.63 27.65 -6.59
C PHE A 137 7.67 27.26 -5.52
N SER A 138 7.43 27.66 -4.28
CA SER A 138 8.20 27.22 -3.12
C SER A 138 7.70 25.83 -2.68
N LEU A 139 8.53 24.80 -2.90
CA LEU A 139 8.27 23.44 -2.38
C LEU A 139 7.99 23.45 -0.87
N ARG A 140 8.62 24.37 -0.15
CA ARG A 140 8.46 24.54 1.29
C ARG A 140 7.10 25.12 1.67
N GLU A 141 6.57 26.06 0.89
CA GLU A 141 5.28 26.72 1.16
C GLU A 141 4.09 25.82 0.87
N ASN A 142 4.19 24.91 -0.10
CA ASN A 142 3.14 23.93 -0.40
C ASN A 142 3.16 22.72 0.56
N PHE A 143 4.32 22.40 1.12
CA PHE A 143 4.47 21.25 2.03
C PHE A 143 4.19 21.59 3.50
N LYS A 144 4.50 22.83 3.92
CA LYS A 144 4.29 23.28 5.31
C LYS A 144 2.83 23.16 5.78
N PRO A 145 1.80 23.56 5.01
CA PRO A 145 0.40 23.42 5.43
C PRO A 145 -0.01 21.96 5.68
N ILE A 146 0.53 21.03 4.89
CA ILE A 146 0.24 19.59 5.02
C ILE A 146 0.88 19.05 6.31
N LEU A 147 2.15 19.39 6.56
CA LEU A 147 2.85 18.98 7.77
C LEU A 147 2.25 19.59 9.05
N CYS A 148 1.70 20.80 8.97
CA CYS A 148 1.07 21.46 10.11
C CYS A 148 -0.39 21.02 10.33
N ASN A 149 -0.99 20.29 9.40
CA ASN A 149 -2.37 19.81 9.54
C ASN A 149 -2.41 18.50 10.32
N SER A 150 -2.81 18.58 11.59
CA SER A 150 -2.94 17.42 12.48
C SER A 150 -3.86 16.34 11.91
N LEU A 151 -4.91 16.71 11.15
CA LEU A 151 -5.85 15.76 10.59
C LEU A 151 -5.23 14.90 9.48
N VAL A 152 -4.27 15.44 8.72
CA VAL A 152 -3.53 14.68 7.71
C VAL A 152 -2.65 13.62 8.38
N TRP A 153 -2.03 13.96 9.51
CA TRP A 153 -1.26 13.00 10.31
C TRP A 153 -2.15 11.92 10.90
N VAL A 154 -3.28 12.28 11.53
CA VAL A 154 -4.28 11.33 12.06
C VAL A 154 -4.75 10.38 10.95
N ASN A 155 -5.08 10.90 9.77
CA ASN A 155 -5.47 10.11 8.60
C ASN A 155 -4.38 9.17 8.10
N GLY A 156 -3.14 9.66 7.99
CA GLY A 156 -2.01 8.85 7.55
C GLY A 156 -1.61 7.77 8.57
N THR A 157 -1.66 8.08 9.86
CA THR A 157 -1.41 7.11 10.94
C THR A 157 -2.49 6.03 10.95
N TYR A 158 -3.77 6.39 10.83
CA TYR A 158 -4.85 5.40 10.64
C TYR A 158 -4.54 4.50 9.43
N SER A 159 -4.16 5.10 8.29
CA SER A 159 -3.84 4.39 7.05
C SER A 159 -2.73 3.35 7.27
N GLY A 160 -1.63 3.76 7.90
CA GLY A 160 -0.48 2.88 8.12
C GLY A 160 -0.72 1.77 9.14
N LEU A 161 -1.48 2.05 10.21
CA LEU A 161 -1.84 1.00 11.17
C LEU A 161 -2.80 -0.03 10.57
N MET A 162 -3.75 0.40 9.72
CA MET A 162 -4.63 -0.51 8.98
C MET A 162 -3.89 -1.31 7.91
N PHE A 163 -3.07 -0.64 7.09
CA PHE A 163 -2.29 -1.29 6.03
C PHE A 163 -1.11 -2.11 6.56
N GLY A 164 -0.78 -1.95 7.85
CA GLY A 164 0.14 -2.80 8.60
C GLY A 164 -0.22 -4.28 8.51
N ILE A 165 -1.51 -4.63 8.39
CA ILE A 165 -1.90 -6.04 8.19
C ILE A 165 -1.35 -6.62 6.88
N VAL A 166 -1.26 -5.82 5.83
CA VAL A 166 -0.70 -6.27 4.54
C VAL A 166 0.81 -6.26 4.62
N THR A 167 1.38 -5.12 5.03
CA THR A 167 2.82 -4.87 4.95
C THR A 167 3.62 -5.53 6.06
N VAL A 168 3.02 -5.88 7.19
CA VAL A 168 3.71 -6.52 8.34
C VAL A 168 3.29 -7.97 8.45
N PHE A 169 1.99 -8.24 8.57
CA PHE A 169 1.51 -9.61 8.76
C PHE A 169 1.64 -10.43 7.48
N ILE A 170 0.90 -10.10 6.42
CA ILE A 170 0.93 -10.92 5.20
C ILE A 170 2.28 -10.91 4.50
N ALA A 171 2.95 -9.76 4.41
CA ALA A 171 4.20 -9.65 3.67
C ALA A 171 5.39 -10.35 4.35
N LEU A 172 5.34 -10.62 5.66
CA LEU A 172 6.48 -11.21 6.38
C LEU A 172 6.09 -12.30 7.38
N TRP A 173 5.16 -12.02 8.29
CA TRP A 173 4.93 -12.87 9.46
C TRP A 173 3.87 -13.96 9.29
N ALA A 174 2.97 -13.86 8.31
CA ALA A 174 1.85 -14.80 8.15
C ALA A 174 2.33 -16.22 7.81
N ILE A 175 3.27 -16.36 6.86
CA ILE A 175 3.77 -17.69 6.47
C ILE A 175 4.52 -18.35 7.65
N PRO A 176 5.53 -17.71 8.27
CA PRO A 176 6.21 -18.29 9.43
C PRO A 176 5.26 -18.55 10.61
N PHE A 177 4.25 -17.70 10.81
CA PHE A 177 3.21 -17.92 11.83
C PHE A 177 2.49 -19.24 11.61
N PHE A 178 2.01 -19.50 10.40
CA PHE A 178 1.28 -20.71 10.08
C PHE A 178 2.15 -21.95 10.11
N GLU A 179 3.40 -21.89 9.62
CA GLU A 179 4.33 -23.01 9.69
C GLU A 179 4.71 -23.35 11.13
N THR A 180 4.98 -22.33 11.96
CA THR A 180 5.46 -22.54 13.34
C THR A 180 4.33 -22.88 14.30
N SER A 181 3.21 -22.16 14.25
CA SER A 181 2.14 -22.24 15.25
C SER A 181 1.05 -23.24 14.86
N ARG A 182 0.84 -23.47 13.55
CA ARG A 182 -0.17 -24.41 13.04
C ARG A 182 0.41 -25.66 12.38
N HIS A 183 1.74 -25.74 12.25
CA HIS A 183 2.44 -26.89 11.66
C HIS A 183 1.93 -27.27 10.27
N ILE A 184 1.55 -26.27 9.46
CA ILE A 184 1.14 -26.48 8.07
C ILE A 184 2.30 -26.20 7.13
N ASP A 185 2.31 -26.83 5.97
CA ASP A 185 3.34 -26.65 4.96
C ASP A 185 3.24 -25.29 4.25
N LEU A 186 4.35 -24.88 3.63
CA LEU A 186 4.51 -23.63 2.91
C LEU A 186 3.40 -23.36 1.88
N VAL A 187 2.96 -24.40 1.15
CA VAL A 187 1.95 -24.24 0.08
C VAL A 187 0.60 -23.88 0.70
N ASN A 188 0.16 -24.63 1.72
CA ASN A 188 -1.08 -24.34 2.43
C ASN A 188 -1.02 -22.99 3.15
N ALA A 189 0.09 -22.65 3.81
CA ALA A 189 0.29 -21.35 4.45
C ALA A 189 0.17 -20.18 3.46
N THR A 190 0.76 -20.33 2.27
CA THR A 190 0.68 -19.33 1.20
C THR A 190 -0.75 -19.19 0.67
N LEU A 191 -1.45 -20.31 0.44
CA LEU A 191 -2.82 -20.31 -0.07
C LEU A 191 -3.80 -19.62 0.88
N ILE A 192 -3.73 -19.90 2.17
CA ILE A 192 -4.61 -19.24 3.16
C ILE A 192 -4.25 -17.75 3.33
N ALA A 193 -2.96 -17.39 3.32
CA ALA A 193 -2.53 -16.00 3.39
C ALA A 193 -3.04 -15.18 2.19
N CYS A 194 -3.08 -15.78 0.99
CA CYS A 194 -3.65 -15.17 -0.21
C CYS A 194 -5.15 -14.86 -0.09
N ALA A 195 -5.90 -15.54 0.78
CA ALA A 195 -7.31 -15.25 1.00
C ALA A 195 -7.52 -13.80 1.49
N LEU A 196 -6.58 -13.26 2.27
CA LEU A 196 -6.62 -11.86 2.72
C LEU A 196 -6.51 -10.88 1.54
N TYR A 197 -5.60 -11.14 0.59
CA TYR A 197 -5.50 -10.35 -0.64
C TYR A 197 -6.78 -10.40 -1.47
N GLY A 198 -7.43 -11.56 -1.55
CA GLY A 198 -8.75 -11.70 -2.18
C GLY A 198 -9.81 -10.86 -1.48
N GLY A 199 -9.78 -10.83 -0.15
CA GLY A 199 -10.65 -9.99 0.67
C GLY A 199 -10.46 -8.50 0.38
N ILE A 200 -9.21 -8.03 0.27
CA ILE A 200 -8.91 -6.64 -0.08
C ILE A 200 -9.37 -6.32 -1.51
N ALA A 201 -9.07 -7.21 -2.46
CA ALA A 201 -9.39 -7.05 -3.87
C ALA A 201 -10.89 -6.85 -4.12
N ILE A 202 -11.74 -7.54 -3.35
CA ILE A 202 -13.20 -7.46 -3.44
C ILE A 202 -13.75 -6.38 -2.49
N GLY A 203 -13.26 -6.32 -1.26
CA GLY A 203 -13.71 -5.39 -0.23
C GLY A 203 -13.45 -3.93 -0.57
N GLY A 204 -12.31 -3.61 -1.17
CA GLY A 204 -11.92 -2.25 -1.51
C GLY A 204 -12.94 -1.56 -2.42
N PRO A 205 -13.24 -2.14 -3.61
CA PRO A 205 -14.26 -1.58 -4.49
C PRO A 205 -15.64 -1.50 -3.83
N ILE A 206 -16.06 -2.51 -3.06
CA ILE A 206 -17.36 -2.47 -2.36
C ILE A 206 -17.40 -1.30 -1.36
N ILE A 207 -16.38 -1.17 -0.51
CA ILE A 207 -16.31 -0.11 0.49
C ILE A 207 -16.19 1.27 -0.16
N GLY A 208 -15.40 1.40 -1.23
CA GLY A 208 -15.29 2.65 -1.99
C GLY A 208 -16.60 3.06 -2.67
N TRP A 209 -17.39 2.09 -3.13
CA TRP A 209 -18.72 2.30 -3.71
C TRP A 209 -19.76 2.68 -2.64
N VAL A 210 -19.74 2.03 -1.48
CA VAL A 210 -20.59 2.37 -0.32
C VAL A 210 -20.25 3.77 0.20
N ASP A 211 -18.96 4.12 0.28
CA ASP A 211 -18.52 5.46 0.64
C ASP A 211 -19.17 6.48 -0.29
N GLY A 212 -19.07 6.31 -1.61
CA GLY A 212 -19.63 7.23 -2.60
C GLY A 212 -21.13 7.54 -2.45
N ARG A 213 -21.91 6.67 -1.77
CA ARG A 213 -23.36 6.84 -1.56
C ARG A 213 -23.80 7.11 -0.13
N THR A 214 -22.92 7.02 0.85
CA THR A 214 -23.26 7.20 2.26
C THR A 214 -22.45 8.32 2.89
N HIS A 215 -22.95 8.86 4.01
CA HIS A 215 -22.23 9.82 4.85
C HIS A 215 -21.56 9.16 6.06
N TRP A 216 -21.44 7.83 6.04
CA TRP A 216 -21.06 7.03 7.21
C TRP A 216 -19.59 6.62 7.19
N ARG A 217 -18.73 7.34 6.44
CA ARG A 217 -17.31 7.01 6.22
C ARG A 217 -16.59 6.69 7.53
N ARG A 218 -16.69 7.59 8.51
CA ARG A 218 -16.09 7.42 9.84
C ARG A 218 -16.55 6.12 10.52
N CYS A 219 -17.86 5.85 10.52
CA CYS A 219 -18.41 4.67 11.15
C CYS A 219 -17.92 3.38 10.47
N ILE A 220 -17.84 3.37 9.14
CA ILE A 220 -17.33 2.24 8.35
C ILE A 220 -15.86 1.97 8.71
N MET A 221 -15.03 3.03 8.78
CA MET A 221 -13.62 2.91 9.13
C MET A 221 -13.42 2.35 10.55
N ILE A 222 -14.12 2.91 11.54
CA ILE A 222 -14.04 2.45 12.93
C ILE A 222 -14.51 1.00 13.07
N PHE A 223 -15.69 0.68 12.52
CA PHE A 223 -16.26 -0.67 12.59
C PHE A 223 -15.33 -1.69 11.95
N ASN A 224 -14.81 -1.39 10.76
CA ASN A 224 -13.92 -2.30 10.05
C ASN A 224 -12.57 -2.49 10.75
N ALA A 225 -12.03 -1.45 11.41
CA ALA A 225 -10.79 -1.57 12.17
C ALA A 225 -10.96 -2.53 13.37
N PHE A 226 -12.03 -2.37 14.15
CA PHE A 226 -12.31 -3.27 15.27
C PHE A 226 -12.68 -4.68 14.81
N CYS A 227 -13.46 -4.81 13.74
CA CYS A 227 -13.82 -6.10 13.17
C CYS A 227 -12.58 -6.86 12.66
N ALA A 228 -11.71 -6.18 11.90
CA ALA A 228 -10.45 -6.77 11.43
C ALA A 228 -9.55 -7.20 12.60
N SER A 229 -9.46 -6.38 13.66
CA SER A 229 -8.72 -6.76 14.87
C SER A 229 -9.28 -8.02 15.53
N LEU A 230 -10.60 -8.10 15.72
CA LEU A 230 -11.25 -9.23 16.36
C LEU A 230 -11.03 -10.53 15.57
N LEU A 231 -11.25 -10.48 14.25
CA LEU A 231 -11.03 -11.62 13.36
C LEU A 231 -9.57 -12.10 13.41
N LEU A 232 -8.62 -11.17 13.40
CA LEU A 232 -7.20 -11.50 13.45
C LEU A 232 -6.77 -12.05 14.82
N PHE A 233 -7.34 -11.57 15.93
CA PHE A 233 -7.15 -12.19 17.25
C PHE A 233 -7.64 -13.63 17.29
N ILE A 234 -8.82 -13.91 16.72
CA ILE A 234 -9.36 -15.27 16.63
C ILE A 234 -8.41 -16.16 15.83
N ILE A 235 -7.92 -15.70 14.67
CA ILE A 235 -6.99 -16.46 13.83
C ILE A 235 -5.67 -16.78 14.57
N ILE A 236 -5.15 -15.81 15.33
CA ILE A 236 -3.87 -15.94 16.01
C ILE A 236 -3.95 -16.90 17.20
N PHE A 237 -4.99 -16.81 18.03
CA PHE A 237 -5.06 -17.54 19.29
C PHE A 237 -5.85 -18.84 19.23
N ASP A 238 -6.77 -19.03 18.27
CA ASP A 238 -7.51 -20.28 18.12
C ASP A 238 -6.84 -21.18 17.06
N THR A 239 -5.76 -21.87 17.43
CA THR A 239 -4.98 -22.72 16.52
C THR A 239 -5.69 -23.99 16.04
N GLN A 240 -6.88 -24.30 16.56
CA GLN A 240 -7.65 -25.50 16.20
C GLN A 240 -8.61 -25.31 15.02
N LEU A 241 -8.80 -24.05 14.57
CA LEU A 241 -9.65 -23.77 13.41
C LEU A 241 -9.19 -24.55 12.16
N SER A 242 -10.16 -25.07 11.40
CA SER A 242 -9.86 -25.69 10.11
C SER A 242 -9.24 -24.70 9.14
N LEU A 243 -8.47 -25.21 8.17
CA LEU A 243 -7.85 -24.38 7.13
C LEU A 243 -8.88 -23.54 6.36
N SER A 244 -10.03 -24.11 6.03
CA SER A 244 -11.11 -23.42 5.32
C SER A 244 -11.70 -22.27 6.13
N ILE A 245 -11.90 -22.46 7.43
CA ILE A 245 -12.40 -21.41 8.32
C ILE A 245 -11.34 -20.31 8.46
N THR A 246 -10.08 -20.68 8.64
CA THR A 246 -8.97 -19.72 8.73
C THR A 246 -8.86 -18.88 7.46
N ALA A 247 -8.96 -19.50 6.28
CA ALA A 247 -8.98 -18.80 5.00
C ALA A 247 -10.19 -17.85 4.88
N LEU A 248 -11.38 -18.28 5.31
CA LEU A 248 -12.57 -17.42 5.31
C LEU A 248 -12.41 -16.22 6.26
N LEU A 249 -11.89 -16.43 7.47
CA LEU A 249 -11.65 -15.34 8.43
C LEU A 249 -10.58 -14.38 7.89
N LEU A 250 -9.51 -14.86 7.26
CA LEU A 250 -8.51 -14.02 6.62
C LEU A 250 -9.10 -13.21 5.47
N PHE A 251 -9.97 -13.82 4.66
CA PHE A 251 -10.71 -13.13 3.61
C PHE A 251 -11.58 -12.00 4.19
N LEU A 252 -12.38 -12.28 5.22
CA LEU A 252 -13.20 -11.27 5.88
C LEU A 252 -12.37 -10.16 6.54
N THR A 253 -11.21 -10.53 7.11
CA THR A 253 -10.24 -9.58 7.65
C THR A 253 -9.72 -8.66 6.54
N GLY A 254 -9.40 -9.21 5.36
CA GLY A 254 -9.00 -8.44 4.18
C GLY A 254 -10.09 -7.48 3.70
N VAL A 255 -11.35 -7.92 3.67
CA VAL A 255 -12.50 -7.05 3.35
C VAL A 255 -12.56 -5.87 4.31
N CYS A 256 -12.48 -6.12 5.62
CA CYS A 256 -12.50 -5.06 6.62
C CYS A 256 -11.28 -4.12 6.50
N ALA A 257 -10.08 -4.71 6.34
CA ALA A 257 -8.83 -3.99 6.22
C ALA A 257 -8.87 -2.98 5.07
N SER A 258 -9.46 -3.34 3.92
CA SER A 258 -9.54 -2.48 2.72
C SER A 258 -10.25 -1.12 2.93
N SER A 259 -10.87 -0.88 4.09
CA SER A 259 -11.31 0.46 4.49
C SER A 259 -10.18 1.51 4.55
N TYR A 260 -8.91 1.10 4.65
CA TYR A 260 -7.79 2.04 4.58
C TYR A 260 -7.75 2.84 3.27
N VAL A 261 -8.33 2.34 2.16
CA VAL A 261 -8.40 3.07 0.88
C VAL A 261 -9.16 4.38 1.01
N LEU A 262 -10.12 4.46 1.94
CA LEU A 262 -10.88 5.68 2.22
C LEU A 262 -9.98 6.81 2.73
N THR A 263 -8.81 6.50 3.30
CA THR A 263 -7.83 7.52 3.74
C THR A 263 -7.28 8.34 2.57
N PHE A 264 -7.19 7.76 1.37
CA PHE A 264 -6.79 8.50 0.18
C PHE A 264 -7.90 9.43 -0.30
N ALA A 265 -9.16 9.04 -0.12
CA ALA A 265 -10.30 9.91 -0.39
C ALA A 265 -10.33 11.08 0.60
N ILE A 266 -10.10 10.82 1.90
CA ILE A 266 -9.94 11.86 2.93
C ILE A 266 -8.77 12.78 2.57
N ALA A 267 -7.61 12.25 2.20
CA ALA A 267 -6.44 13.05 1.81
C ALA A 267 -6.76 13.97 0.62
N ASN A 268 -7.50 13.45 -0.38
CA ASN A 268 -7.99 14.23 -1.51
C ASN A 268 -8.99 15.32 -1.09
N ASP A 269 -9.87 15.03 -0.13
CA ASP A 269 -10.85 15.99 0.39
C ASP A 269 -10.21 17.10 1.25
N LEU A 270 -9.16 16.79 2.01
CA LEU A 270 -8.42 17.75 2.85
C LEU A 270 -7.49 18.68 2.05
N SER A 271 -7.19 18.33 0.80
CA SER A 271 -6.21 19.02 -0.02
C SER A 271 -6.80 20.10 -0.92
N SER A 272 -6.07 21.22 -1.08
CA SER A 272 -6.39 22.20 -2.12
C SER A 272 -6.10 21.62 -3.51
N PRO A 273 -6.75 22.11 -4.59
CA PRO A 273 -6.53 21.62 -5.95
C PRO A 273 -5.06 21.59 -6.40
N GLU A 274 -4.23 22.47 -5.86
CA GLU A 274 -2.82 22.65 -6.21
C GLU A 274 -1.90 21.62 -5.53
N ASN A 275 -2.31 21.07 -4.38
CA ASN A 275 -1.46 20.23 -3.52
C ASN A 275 -2.02 18.81 -3.32
N ARG A 276 -2.95 18.38 -4.19
CA ARG A 276 -3.65 17.09 -4.04
C ARG A 276 -2.71 15.89 -4.08
N ALA A 277 -1.84 15.81 -5.09
CA ALA A 277 -0.93 14.67 -5.19
C ALA A 277 0.06 14.66 -4.01
N THR A 278 0.44 15.83 -3.51
CA THR A 278 1.31 15.97 -2.35
C THR A 278 0.64 15.42 -1.09
N CYS A 279 -0.62 15.77 -0.81
CA CYS A 279 -1.36 15.26 0.36
C CYS A 279 -1.58 13.73 0.28
N ILE A 280 -1.98 13.24 -0.90
CA ILE A 280 -2.13 11.79 -1.17
C ILE A 280 -0.78 11.08 -1.00
N GLY A 281 0.29 11.64 -1.55
CA GLY A 281 1.64 11.08 -1.46
C GLY A 281 2.16 11.04 -0.03
N PHE A 282 1.87 12.06 0.77
CA PHE A 282 2.21 12.09 2.19
C PHE A 282 1.43 11.03 2.99
N THR A 283 0.13 10.89 2.71
CA THR A 283 -0.70 9.81 3.28
C THR A 283 -0.15 8.43 2.89
N ASN A 284 0.26 8.23 1.63
CA ASN A 284 0.86 6.98 1.17
C ASN A 284 2.21 6.69 1.85
N MET A 285 3.02 7.72 2.10
CA MET A 285 4.27 7.57 2.86
C MET A 285 3.98 7.06 4.29
N LEU A 286 3.02 7.69 4.99
CA LEU A 286 2.61 7.24 6.31
C LEU A 286 1.98 5.84 6.29
N CYS A 287 1.30 5.48 5.20
CA CYS A 287 0.74 4.15 5.01
C CYS A 287 1.82 3.04 5.05
N VAL A 288 3.01 3.30 4.49
CA VAL A 288 4.08 2.28 4.39
C VAL A 288 5.16 2.38 5.46
N VAL A 289 5.30 3.53 6.15
CA VAL A 289 6.40 3.76 7.11
C VAL A 289 6.35 2.84 8.34
N PHE A 290 5.18 2.31 8.68
CA PHE A 290 5.02 1.42 9.83
C PHE A 290 5.66 0.04 9.59
N ALA A 291 5.75 -0.42 8.33
CA ALA A 291 6.30 -1.73 8.01
C ALA A 291 7.76 -1.92 8.48
N PRO A 292 8.73 -1.06 8.12
CA PRO A 292 10.11 -1.18 8.58
C PRO A 292 10.29 -0.99 10.09
N ILE A 293 9.28 -0.47 10.80
CA ILE A 293 9.31 -0.30 12.27
C ILE A 293 8.74 -1.55 12.95
N LEU A 294 7.54 -1.98 12.53
CA LEU A 294 6.82 -3.08 13.16
C LEU A 294 7.39 -4.45 12.81
N GLN A 295 7.91 -4.66 11.58
CA GLN A 295 8.49 -5.94 11.19
C GLN A 295 9.68 -6.35 12.09
N PRO A 296 10.73 -5.53 12.28
CA PRO A 296 11.83 -5.88 13.18
C PRO A 296 11.39 -5.93 14.65
N PHE A 297 10.44 -5.09 15.06
CA PHE A 297 9.93 -5.08 16.42
C PHE A 297 9.26 -6.42 16.78
N ILE A 298 8.44 -6.99 15.90
CA ILE A 298 7.86 -8.33 16.08
C ILE A 298 8.98 -9.38 16.14
N GLY A 299 10.00 -9.30 15.27
CA GLY A 299 11.14 -10.22 15.30
C GLY A 299 11.94 -10.16 16.61
N PHE A 300 12.11 -8.96 17.16
CA PHE A 300 12.71 -8.73 18.48
C PHE A 300 11.88 -9.41 19.58
N LEU A 301 10.55 -9.24 19.57
CA LEU A 301 9.65 -9.88 20.53
C LEU A 301 9.73 -11.41 20.45
N ILE A 302 9.72 -12.00 19.25
CA ILE A 302 9.82 -13.45 19.06
C ILE A 302 11.11 -14.00 19.69
N THR A 303 12.21 -13.26 19.60
CA THR A 303 13.52 -13.72 20.10
C THR A 303 13.67 -13.55 21.62
N HIS A 304 13.00 -12.57 22.23
CA HIS A 304 13.17 -12.23 23.65
C HIS A 304 12.04 -12.72 24.56
N LEU A 305 10.90 -13.14 24.01
CA LEU A 305 9.79 -13.68 24.78
C LEU A 305 10.04 -15.17 25.09
N SER A 306 10.35 -15.48 26.35
CA SER A 306 10.56 -16.85 26.84
C SER A 306 9.27 -17.47 27.42
N MET A 307 8.15 -17.33 26.72
CA MET A 307 6.83 -17.80 27.16
C MET A 307 6.26 -18.84 26.17
N PRO A 308 5.36 -19.73 26.62
CA PRO A 308 4.52 -20.50 25.70
C PRO A 308 3.74 -19.55 24.78
N ASN A 309 3.60 -19.93 23.51
CA ASN A 309 2.92 -19.12 22.48
C ASN A 309 3.55 -17.73 22.27
N HIS A 310 4.87 -17.59 22.46
CA HIS A 310 5.60 -16.34 22.26
C HIS A 310 5.44 -15.78 20.84
N PHE A 311 5.27 -16.64 19.85
CA PHE A 311 5.07 -16.25 18.46
C PHE A 311 3.72 -15.56 18.27
N GLU A 312 2.64 -16.15 18.80
CA GLU A 312 1.27 -15.61 18.81
C GLU A 312 1.24 -14.24 19.49
N TRP A 313 1.87 -14.13 20.66
CA TRP A 313 1.97 -12.86 21.39
C TRP A 313 2.75 -11.81 20.61
N ALA A 314 3.87 -12.16 19.97
CA ALA A 314 4.62 -11.21 19.16
C ALA A 314 3.82 -10.73 17.94
N VAL A 315 3.13 -11.63 17.25
CA VAL A 315 2.30 -11.28 16.08
C VAL A 315 1.04 -10.50 16.49
N SER A 316 0.58 -10.63 17.74
CA SER A 316 -0.56 -9.86 18.28
C SER A 316 -0.38 -8.33 18.25
N VAL A 317 0.84 -7.84 18.02
CA VAL A 317 1.11 -6.43 17.72
C VAL A 317 0.25 -5.91 16.56
N VAL A 318 -0.03 -6.76 15.56
CA VAL A 318 -0.83 -6.38 14.39
C VAL A 318 -2.32 -6.15 14.74
N PRO A 319 -3.06 -7.08 15.37
CA PRO A 319 -4.41 -6.76 15.78
C PRO A 319 -4.48 -5.62 16.82
N VAL A 320 -3.47 -5.46 17.69
CA VAL A 320 -3.39 -4.29 18.58
C VAL A 320 -3.26 -2.98 17.77
N SER A 321 -2.45 -2.97 16.70
CA SER A 321 -2.35 -1.78 15.83
C SER A 321 -3.68 -1.44 15.16
N LEU A 322 -4.50 -2.44 14.82
CA LEU A 322 -5.84 -2.25 14.29
C LEU A 322 -6.82 -1.66 15.32
N ILE A 323 -6.72 -2.05 16.60
CA ILE A 323 -7.48 -1.41 17.69
C ILE A 323 -7.11 0.07 17.79
N VAL A 324 -5.81 0.37 17.80
CA VAL A 324 -5.33 1.76 17.85
C VAL A 324 -5.83 2.54 16.62
N ALA A 325 -5.86 1.92 15.43
CA ALA A 325 -6.48 2.53 14.26
C ALA A 325 -7.97 2.81 14.47
N GLY A 326 -8.73 1.86 15.04
CA GLY A 326 -10.14 2.06 15.37
C GLY A 326 -10.39 3.25 16.32
N VAL A 327 -9.54 3.41 17.33
CA VAL A 327 -9.58 4.56 18.26
C VAL A 327 -9.24 5.86 17.53
N ILE A 328 -8.20 5.86 16.69
CA ILE A 328 -7.83 7.03 15.87
C ILE A 328 -8.96 7.40 14.91
N GLY A 329 -9.71 6.40 14.43
CA GLY A 329 -10.86 6.57 13.54
C GLY A 329 -11.92 7.53 14.06
N PHE A 330 -12.08 7.68 15.38
CA PHE A 330 -13.04 8.64 15.96
C PHE A 330 -12.71 10.10 15.64
N PHE A 331 -11.44 10.42 15.41
CA PHE A 331 -10.96 11.77 15.08
C PHE A 331 -11.01 12.06 13.58
N LEU A 332 -11.37 11.08 12.73
CA LEU A 332 -11.46 11.26 11.28
C LEU A 332 -12.75 11.97 10.86
N PRO A 333 -12.74 12.68 9.72
CA PRO A 333 -13.92 13.38 9.23
C PRO A 333 -15.00 12.40 8.72
N GLN A 334 -16.26 12.77 8.89
CA GLN A 334 -17.42 11.90 8.60
C GLN A 334 -17.88 12.00 7.13
N LYS A 335 -17.92 13.21 6.57
CA LYS A 335 -17.91 13.61 5.15
C LYS A 335 -18.32 15.07 5.03
#